data_AF-X1GJP8-F1
#
_entry.id   AF-X1GJP8-F1
#
_cell.length_a   1.000
_cell.length_b   1.000
_cell.length_c   1.000
_cell.angle_alpha   90.00
_cell.angle_beta   90.00
_cell.angle_gamma   90.00
#
_symmetry.space_group_name_H-M   'P 1'
#
loop_
_entity.id
_entity.type
_entity.pdbx_description
1 polymer ?
#
loop_
_entity_poly.entity_id
_entity_poly.type
_entity_poly.pdbx_seq_one_letter_code
_entity_poly.pdbx_strand_id
1 'polypeptide(L)'
;EPKFRFMHICFPETMNFLNEVAMYMSRYDPDAVIIHSTLSPGMTERISEYLWDFELLPGVFFSPVRGNVTDGMIWGLKTYTKFLSPCSRTGPDMVSMVKEHLQGAEMRVEIVSDATTLEYAKLLDLAYYGTCIAVFQEIERIVNEKNLQYEAIKQFIESTGEESQGKVHSRARVL
;
A
#
# COMPACT_ATOMS: atom_id res chain seq x y z
N GLU A 1 -27.22 19.69 -4.78
CA GLU A 1 -25.99 19.39 -5.56
C GLU A 1 -25.55 17.96 -5.27
N PRO A 2 -24.79 17.29 -6.15
CA PRO A 2 -24.29 15.96 -5.87
C PRO A 2 -23.35 15.99 -4.66
N LYS A 3 -23.67 15.21 -3.63
CA LYS A 3 -22.80 15.01 -2.47
C LYS A 3 -21.86 13.84 -2.75
N PHE A 4 -20.56 14.10 -2.79
CA PHE A 4 -19.55 13.04 -2.91
C PHE A 4 -19.32 12.42 -1.53
N ARG A 5 -19.38 11.08 -1.42
CA ARG A 5 -19.12 10.41 -0.12
C ARG A 5 -17.65 10.04 0.06
N PHE A 6 -17.00 9.61 -1.01
CA PHE A 6 -15.62 9.14 -0.99
C PHE A 6 -14.81 9.80 -2.10
N MET A 7 -13.62 10.29 -1.76
CA MET A 7 -12.63 10.76 -2.73
C MET A 7 -11.40 9.85 -2.68
N HIS A 8 -11.05 9.27 -3.82
CA HIS A 8 -9.88 8.41 -3.94
C HIS A 8 -8.68 9.21 -4.49
N ILE A 9 -7.57 9.22 -3.76
CA ILE A 9 -6.33 9.89 -4.17
C ILE A 9 -5.37 8.86 -4.76
N CYS A 10 -5.07 8.99 -6.05
CA CYS A 10 -4.24 8.05 -6.82
C CYS A 10 -3.11 8.73 -7.60
N PHE A 11 -2.82 10.00 -7.32
CA PHE A 11 -1.73 10.75 -7.95
C PHE A 11 -0.47 10.75 -7.05
N PRO A 12 0.74 10.77 -7.62
CA PRO A 12 1.97 10.60 -6.85
C PRO A 12 2.18 11.73 -5.83
N GLU A 13 2.86 11.41 -4.74
CA GLU A 13 3.32 12.41 -3.78
C GLU A 13 4.35 13.33 -4.46
N THR A 14 4.05 14.63 -4.46
CA THR A 14 4.93 15.71 -4.94
C THR A 14 5.20 16.70 -3.80
N MET A 15 6.09 17.67 -4.02
CA MET A 15 6.28 18.77 -3.07
C MET A 15 5.00 19.60 -2.81
N ASN A 16 4.06 19.60 -3.76
CA ASN A 16 2.81 20.35 -3.68
C ASN A 16 1.61 19.49 -3.25
N PHE A 17 1.85 18.23 -2.87
CA PHE A 17 0.81 17.22 -2.65
C PHE A 17 -0.27 17.69 -1.68
N LEU A 18 0.09 18.26 -0.52
CA LEU A 18 -0.86 18.75 0.48
C LEU A 18 -1.83 19.80 -0.10
N ASN A 19 -1.30 20.75 -0.88
CA ASN A 19 -2.12 21.78 -1.54
C ASN A 19 -3.06 21.17 -2.58
N GLU A 20 -2.59 20.18 -3.34
CA GLU A 20 -3.41 19.47 -4.33
C GLU A 20 -4.56 18.72 -3.65
N VAL A 21 -4.28 18.03 -2.55
CA VAL A 21 -5.32 17.34 -1.75
C VAL A 21 -6.33 18.35 -1.20
N ALA A 22 -5.88 19.45 -0.58
CA ALA A 22 -6.76 20.48 -0.02
C ALA A 22 -7.63 21.15 -1.10
N MET A 23 -7.06 21.43 -2.27
CA MET A 23 -7.80 21.99 -3.41
C MET A 23 -8.93 21.06 -3.86
N TYR A 24 -8.66 19.76 -4.01
CA TYR A 24 -9.70 18.80 -4.38
C TYR A 24 -10.73 18.60 -3.27
N MET A 25 -10.29 18.61 -2.02
CA MET A 25 -11.18 18.56 -0.85
C MET A 25 -12.16 19.74 -0.83
N SER A 26 -11.66 20.97 -0.96
CA SER A 26 -12.51 22.17 -1.00
C SER A 26 -13.48 22.17 -2.18
N ARG A 27 -13.06 21.60 -3.32
CA ARG A 27 -13.89 21.54 -4.52
C ARG A 27 -15.04 20.53 -4.43
N TYR A 28 -14.82 19.37 -3.80
CA TYR A 28 -15.75 18.25 -3.83
C TYR A 28 -16.42 17.93 -2.50
N ASP A 29 -15.91 18.47 -1.39
CA ASP A 29 -16.43 18.31 -0.03
C ASP A 29 -16.85 16.86 0.33
N PRO A 30 -15.96 15.86 0.15
CA PRO A 30 -16.30 14.47 0.44
C PRO A 30 -16.34 14.17 1.94
N ASP A 31 -17.18 13.22 2.35
CA ASP A 31 -17.19 12.74 3.75
C ASP A 31 -15.84 12.06 4.10
N ALA A 32 -15.22 11.31 3.18
CA ALA A 32 -13.97 10.60 3.39
C ALA A 32 -12.99 10.68 2.21
N VAL A 33 -11.70 10.66 2.54
CA VAL A 33 -10.57 10.61 1.61
C VAL A 33 -9.81 9.31 1.79
N ILE A 34 -9.62 8.57 0.69
CA ILE A 34 -8.91 7.29 0.68
C ILE A 34 -7.69 7.42 -0.22
N ILE A 35 -6.50 7.39 0.38
CA ILE A 35 -5.25 7.57 -0.32
C ILE A 35 -4.70 6.21 -0.75
N HIS A 36 -4.52 6.03 -2.05
CA HIS A 36 -4.00 4.83 -2.69
C HIS A 36 -2.56 4.99 -3.19
N SER A 37 -2.12 6.23 -3.36
CA SER A 37 -0.75 6.60 -3.71
C SER A 37 0.26 6.05 -2.70
N THR A 38 1.49 5.81 -3.14
CA THR A 38 2.60 5.56 -2.22
C THR A 38 2.96 6.88 -1.54
N LEU A 39 3.04 6.87 -0.21
CA LEU A 39 3.37 8.04 0.60
C LEU A 39 4.64 7.82 1.41
N SER A 40 5.33 8.92 1.72
CA SER A 40 6.38 8.99 2.73
C SER A 40 5.80 8.81 4.14
N PRO A 41 6.58 8.27 5.10
CA PRO A 41 6.08 8.02 6.44
C PRO A 41 5.65 9.31 7.17
N GLY A 42 4.50 9.25 7.84
CA GLY A 42 3.85 10.36 8.54
C GLY A 42 3.00 11.26 7.64
N MET A 43 2.95 11.02 6.32
CA MET A 43 2.24 11.92 5.40
C MET A 43 0.72 11.88 5.59
N THR A 44 0.13 10.72 5.93
CA THR A 44 -1.32 10.60 6.17
C THR A 44 -1.78 11.49 7.34
N GLU A 45 -1.01 11.52 8.43
CA GLU A 45 -1.29 12.42 9.56
C GLU A 45 -1.11 13.90 9.16
N ARG A 46 -0.02 14.22 8.43
CA ARG A 46 0.22 15.58 7.92
C ARG A 46 -0.91 16.07 7.02
N ILE A 47 -1.49 15.21 6.18
CA ILE A 47 -2.68 15.55 5.37
C ILE A 47 -3.86 15.87 6.29
N SER A 48 -4.11 15.02 7.30
CA SER A 48 -5.22 15.25 8.23
C SER A 48 -5.07 16.54 9.02
N GLU A 49 -3.86 16.88 9.47
CA GLU A 49 -3.56 18.14 10.14
C GLU A 49 -3.72 19.33 9.19
N TYR A 50 -3.16 19.22 7.99
CA TYR A 50 -3.26 20.28 6.99
C TYR A 50 -4.71 20.58 6.63
N LEU A 51 -5.54 19.56 6.37
CA LEU A 51 -6.97 19.74 6.08
C LEU A 51 -7.72 20.38 7.25
N TRP A 52 -7.39 19.99 8.48
CA TRP A 52 -7.96 20.58 9.69
C TRP A 52 -7.69 22.09 9.79
N ASP A 53 -6.49 22.54 9.43
CA ASP A 53 -6.13 23.97 9.42
C ASP A 53 -6.97 24.80 8.44
N PHE A 54 -7.54 24.17 7.41
CA PHE A 54 -8.48 24.79 6.45
C PHE A 54 -9.95 24.52 6.79
N GLU A 55 -10.25 24.00 7.97
CA GLU A 55 -11.61 23.61 8.41
C GLU A 55 -12.26 22.57 7.49
N LEU A 56 -11.45 21.78 6.76
CA LEU A 56 -11.90 20.65 5.95
C LEU A 56 -11.82 19.40 6.82
N LEU A 57 -12.96 18.79 7.13
CA LEU A 57 -13.07 17.74 8.15
C LEU A 57 -13.48 16.35 7.61
N PRO A 58 -12.86 15.82 6.55
CA PRO A 58 -13.14 14.46 6.12
C PRO A 58 -12.52 13.44 7.07
N GLY A 59 -13.00 12.20 7.02
CA GLY A 59 -12.21 11.06 7.47
C GLY A 59 -11.04 10.81 6.50
N VAL A 60 -9.81 10.75 7.00
CA VAL A 60 -8.62 10.51 6.17
C VAL A 60 -8.13 9.08 6.36
N PHE A 61 -7.92 8.38 5.25
CA PHE A 61 -7.53 6.98 5.24
C PHE A 61 -6.35 6.73 4.32
N PHE A 62 -5.44 5.87 4.75
CA PHE A 62 -4.40 5.31 3.90
C PHE A 62 -4.74 3.86 3.54
N SER A 63 -4.74 3.56 2.24
CA SER A 63 -5.00 2.23 1.73
C SER A 63 -4.20 1.98 0.45
N PRO A 64 -2.90 1.65 0.55
CA PRO A 64 -2.03 1.56 -0.61
C PRO A 64 -2.48 0.45 -1.57
N VAL A 65 -2.09 0.56 -2.84
CA VAL A 65 -2.33 -0.50 -3.84
C VAL A 65 -1.15 -1.47 -3.87
N ARG A 66 -1.44 -2.76 -4.04
CA ARG A 66 -0.47 -3.85 -4.28
C ARG A 66 -0.69 -4.45 -5.66
N GLY A 67 0.35 -5.06 -6.21
CA GLY A 67 0.35 -5.65 -7.56
C GLY A 67 0.94 -4.73 -8.62
N ASN A 68 1.17 -5.30 -9.80
CA ASN A 68 1.69 -4.61 -10.97
C ASN A 68 0.59 -4.45 -12.03
N VAL A 69 0.68 -3.39 -12.84
CA VAL A 69 -0.20 -3.19 -14.01
C VAL A 69 -0.11 -4.36 -15.00
N THR A 70 1.05 -5.01 -15.10
CA THR A 70 1.27 -6.18 -15.97
C THR A 70 0.40 -7.37 -15.59
N ASP A 71 0.06 -7.52 -14.32
CA ASP A 71 -0.74 -8.64 -13.79
C ASP A 71 -2.24 -8.34 -13.90
N GLY A 72 -2.60 -7.12 -14.32
CA GLY A 72 -3.96 -6.62 -14.41
C GLY A 72 -4.43 -5.97 -13.10
N MET A 73 -4.78 -4.68 -13.16
CA MET A 73 -5.18 -3.90 -11.99
C MET A 73 -6.41 -4.48 -11.27
N ILE A 74 -7.42 -4.92 -12.02
CA ILE A 74 -8.64 -5.54 -11.45
C ILE A 74 -8.29 -6.81 -10.69
N TRP A 75 -7.44 -7.66 -11.28
CA TRP A 75 -7.00 -8.89 -10.65
C TRP A 75 -6.22 -8.60 -9.36
N GLY A 76 -5.28 -7.66 -9.39
CA GLY A 76 -4.50 -7.26 -8.22
C GLY A 76 -5.38 -6.74 -7.08
N LEU A 77 -6.33 -5.83 -7.38
CA LEU A 77 -7.23 -5.25 -6.40
C LEU A 77 -8.17 -6.27 -5.74
N LYS A 78 -8.58 -7.33 -6.47
CA LYS A 78 -9.45 -8.39 -5.94
C LYS A 78 -8.69 -9.53 -5.26
N THR A 79 -7.43 -9.73 -5.61
CA THR A 79 -6.62 -10.85 -5.11
C THR A 79 -5.91 -10.50 -3.80
N TYR A 80 -5.21 -9.36 -3.78
CA TYR A 80 -4.44 -8.95 -2.61
C TYR A 80 -5.36 -8.38 -1.54
N THR A 81 -5.06 -8.69 -0.28
CA THR A 81 -5.70 -8.04 0.86
C THR A 81 -5.47 -6.53 0.79
N LYS A 82 -6.57 -5.77 0.80
CA LYS A 82 -6.58 -4.31 0.86
C LYS A 82 -6.43 -3.87 2.30
N PHE A 83 -5.22 -3.47 2.66
CA PHE A 83 -4.98 -2.88 3.98
C PHE A 83 -5.55 -1.47 4.02
N LEU A 84 -6.20 -1.12 5.13
CA LEU A 84 -6.83 0.18 5.38
C LEU A 84 -6.40 0.66 6.76
N SER A 85 -5.94 1.89 6.88
CA SER A 85 -5.76 2.55 8.16
C SER A 85 -6.43 3.92 8.16
N PRO A 86 -7.20 4.28 9.20
CA PRO A 86 -7.57 5.66 9.45
C PRO A 86 -6.35 6.48 9.91
N CYS A 87 -6.43 7.80 9.78
CA CYS A 87 -5.63 8.73 10.57
C CYS A 87 -6.16 8.80 12.02
N SER A 88 -5.35 9.38 12.91
CA SER A 88 -5.65 9.56 14.34
C SER A 88 -6.97 10.28 14.64
N ARG A 89 -7.40 11.21 13.76
CA ARG A 89 -8.60 12.05 13.94
C ARG A 89 -9.88 11.41 13.39
N THR A 90 -9.79 10.25 12.75
CA THR A 90 -10.93 9.61 12.09
C THR A 90 -11.68 8.70 13.06
N GLY A 91 -12.98 8.94 13.23
CA GLY A 91 -13.83 8.16 14.13
C GLY A 91 -14.17 6.75 13.62
N PRO A 92 -14.56 5.81 14.52
CA PRO A 92 -14.81 4.41 14.18
C PRO A 92 -15.98 4.19 13.20
N ASP A 93 -16.99 5.05 13.21
CA ASP A 93 -18.12 4.97 12.27
C ASP A 93 -17.66 5.19 10.83
N MET A 94 -16.74 6.14 10.61
CA MET A 94 -16.13 6.40 9.30
C MET A 94 -15.28 5.21 8.84
N VAL A 95 -14.55 4.57 9.75
CA VAL A 95 -13.76 3.37 9.45
C VAL A 95 -14.65 2.26 8.93
N SER A 96 -15.79 2.02 9.60
CA SER A 96 -16.77 1.01 9.19
C SER A 96 -17.36 1.35 7.82
N MET A 97 -17.72 2.61 7.59
CA MET A 97 -18.25 3.09 6.31
C MET A 97 -17.27 2.89 5.14
N VAL A 98 -15.99 3.25 5.32
CA VAL A 98 -14.97 3.09 4.27
C VAL A 98 -14.63 1.62 4.03
N LYS A 99 -14.60 0.81 5.10
CA LYS A 99 -14.41 -0.64 4.97
C LYS A 99 -15.53 -1.26 4.13
N GLU A 100 -16.79 -0.95 4.43
CA GLU A 100 -17.94 -1.45 3.67
C GLU A 100 -17.91 -0.99 2.21
N HIS A 101 -17.52 0.25 1.94
CA HIS A 101 -17.33 0.77 0.58
C HIS A 101 -16.31 -0.06 -0.23
N LEU A 102 -15.14 -0.33 0.35
CA LEU A 102 -14.11 -1.13 -0.31
C LEU A 102 -14.52 -2.61 -0.43
N GLN A 103 -15.21 -3.17 0.56
CA GLN A 103 -15.73 -4.54 0.50
C GLN A 103 -16.85 -4.70 -0.54
N GLY A 104 -17.68 -3.68 -0.73
CA GLY A 104 -18.69 -3.63 -1.79
C GLY A 104 -18.09 -3.67 -3.20
N ALA A 105 -16.82 -3.32 -3.35
CA ALA A 105 -16.04 -3.50 -4.57
C ALA A 105 -15.33 -4.87 -4.66
N GLU A 106 -15.76 -5.85 -3.85
CA GLU A 106 -15.24 -7.22 -3.78
C GLU A 106 -13.78 -7.30 -3.29
N MET A 107 -13.31 -6.29 -2.56
CA MET A 107 -11.98 -6.32 -1.94
C MET A 107 -12.04 -6.97 -0.56
N ARG A 108 -11.07 -7.83 -0.25
CA ARG A 108 -10.84 -8.29 1.12
C ARG A 108 -10.10 -7.19 1.88
N VAL A 109 -10.73 -6.62 2.91
CA VAL A 109 -10.17 -5.47 3.65
C VAL A 109 -9.72 -5.87 5.05
N GLU A 110 -8.47 -5.54 5.38
CA GLU A 110 -7.91 -5.66 6.73
C GLU A 110 -7.59 -4.29 7.31
N ILE A 111 -7.99 -4.05 8.56
CA ILE A 111 -7.76 -2.77 9.22
C ILE A 111 -6.46 -2.83 10.01
N VAL A 112 -5.64 -1.77 9.87
CA VAL A 112 -4.51 -1.46 10.73
C VAL A 112 -4.82 -0.15 11.45
N SER A 113 -4.44 -0.05 12.71
CA SER A 113 -4.80 1.11 13.55
C SER A 113 -3.91 2.33 13.34
N ASP A 114 -2.74 2.16 12.73
CA ASP A 114 -1.75 3.20 12.52
C ASP A 114 -1.39 3.33 11.03
N ALA A 115 -1.62 4.51 10.47
CA ALA A 115 -1.35 4.79 9.07
C ALA A 115 0.16 4.78 8.79
N THR A 116 0.96 5.24 9.75
CA THR A 116 2.43 5.28 9.64
C THR A 116 3.00 3.88 9.45
N THR A 117 2.49 2.89 10.20
CA THR A 117 2.83 1.48 10.03
C THR A 117 2.57 0.99 8.60
N LEU A 118 1.43 1.36 8.01
CA LEU A 118 1.12 0.97 6.62
C LEU A 118 1.97 1.69 5.58
N GLU A 119 2.33 2.97 5.80
CA GLU A 119 3.24 3.72 4.93
C GLU A 119 4.62 3.05 4.89
N TYR A 120 5.18 2.72 6.06
CA TYR A 120 6.41 1.93 6.15
C TYR A 120 6.26 0.56 5.49
N ALA A 121 5.18 -0.16 5.79
CA ALA A 121 4.93 -1.48 5.22
C ALA A 121 4.92 -1.42 3.68
N LYS A 122 4.32 -0.39 3.08
CA LYS A 122 4.28 -0.22 1.63
C LYS A 122 5.67 0.06 1.04
N LEU A 123 6.47 0.89 1.68
CA LEU A 123 7.84 1.18 1.22
C LEU A 123 8.76 -0.03 1.35
N LEU A 124 8.67 -0.75 2.48
CA LEU A 124 9.45 -1.97 2.72
C LEU A 124 9.05 -3.11 1.77
N ASP A 125 7.76 -3.24 1.45
CA ASP A 125 7.25 -4.19 0.45
C ASP A 125 7.86 -3.91 -0.94
N LEU A 126 7.92 -2.64 -1.34
CA LEU A 126 8.56 -2.24 -2.60
C LEU A 126 10.08 -2.50 -2.60
N ALA A 127 10.77 -2.21 -1.49
CA ALA A 127 12.19 -2.46 -1.35
C ALA A 127 12.54 -3.96 -1.36
N TYR A 128 11.73 -4.77 -0.68
CA TYR A 128 11.83 -6.22 -0.68
C TYR A 128 11.68 -6.77 -2.11
N TYR A 129 10.62 -6.36 -2.81
CA TYR A 129 10.39 -6.75 -4.21
C TYR A 129 11.56 -6.36 -5.12
N GLY A 130 12.08 -5.13 -4.99
CA GLY A 130 13.24 -4.67 -5.75
C GLY A 130 14.51 -5.49 -5.48
N THR A 131 14.72 -5.90 -4.23
CA THR A 131 15.86 -6.75 -3.85
C THR A 131 15.74 -8.15 -4.45
N CYS A 132 14.54 -8.74 -4.44
CA CYS A 132 14.30 -10.01 -5.13
C CYS A 132 14.67 -9.92 -6.62
N ILE A 133 14.22 -8.86 -7.32
CA ILE A 133 14.59 -8.64 -8.73
C ILE A 133 16.10 -8.56 -8.91
N ALA A 134 16.79 -7.76 -8.09
CA ALA A 134 18.24 -7.59 -8.19
C ALA A 134 19.00 -8.92 -7.98
N VAL A 135 18.56 -9.74 -7.02
CA VAL A 135 19.14 -11.06 -6.77
C VAL A 135 18.96 -11.97 -7.98
N PHE A 136 17.77 -12.03 -8.58
CA PHE A 136 17.54 -12.88 -9.75
C PHE A 136 18.28 -12.39 -11.01
N GLN A 137 18.46 -11.07 -11.17
CA GLN A 137 19.32 -10.53 -12.22
C GLN A 137 20.79 -10.92 -12.03
N GLU A 138 21.27 -11.01 -10.79
CA GLU A 138 22.64 -11.45 -10.51
C GLU A 138 22.79 -12.96 -10.73
N ILE A 139 21.80 -13.76 -10.35
CA ILE A 139 21.75 -15.19 -10.66
C ILE A 139 21.85 -15.41 -12.17
N GLU A 140 21.11 -14.65 -12.97
CA GLU A 140 21.15 -14.74 -14.43
C GLU A 140 22.56 -14.47 -14.99
N ARG A 141 23.27 -13.46 -14.47
CA ARG A 141 24.66 -13.18 -14.88
C ARG A 141 25.60 -14.33 -14.58
N ILE A 142 25.54 -14.87 -13.35
CA ILE A 142 26.39 -15.98 -12.91
C ILE A 142 26.10 -17.23 -13.75
N VAL A 143 24.83 -17.53 -13.99
CA VAL A 143 24.40 -18.66 -14.82
C VAL A 143 24.97 -18.56 -16.22
N ASN A 144 24.88 -17.38 -16.84
CA ASN A 144 25.39 -17.14 -18.19
C ASN A 144 26.92 -17.22 -18.25
N GLU A 145 27.63 -16.66 -17.26
CA GLU A 145 29.10 -16.68 -17.21
C GLU A 145 29.64 -18.11 -17.02
N LYS A 146 28.98 -18.91 -16.18
CA LYS A 146 29.44 -20.24 -15.78
C LYS A 146 28.76 -21.39 -16.52
N ASN A 147 27.83 -21.10 -17.44
CA ASN A 147 27.01 -22.08 -18.16
C ASN A 147 26.29 -23.07 -17.22
N LEU A 148 25.60 -22.52 -16.21
CA LEU A 148 24.88 -23.29 -15.18
C LEU A 148 23.42 -23.55 -15.59
N GLN A 149 22.73 -24.39 -14.82
CA GLN A 149 21.31 -24.68 -15.01
C GLN A 149 20.44 -23.72 -14.19
N TYR A 150 19.88 -22.67 -14.82
CA TYR A 150 19.04 -21.65 -14.16
C TYR A 150 17.90 -22.26 -13.34
N GLU A 151 17.13 -23.17 -13.95
CA GLU A 151 15.95 -23.77 -13.31
C GLU A 151 16.30 -24.53 -12.03
N ALA A 152 17.46 -25.18 -11.97
CA ALA A 152 17.91 -25.89 -10.77
C ALA A 152 18.20 -24.92 -9.61
N ILE A 153 18.82 -23.77 -9.89
CA ILE A 153 19.11 -22.73 -8.88
C ILE A 153 17.80 -22.10 -8.40
N LYS A 154 16.92 -21.74 -9.33
CA LYS A 154 15.61 -21.16 -9.01
C LYS A 154 14.79 -22.11 -8.13
N GLN A 155 14.66 -23.37 -8.53
CA GLN A 155 13.94 -24.38 -7.76
C GLN A 155 14.51 -24.54 -6.35
N PHE A 156 15.84 -24.56 -6.20
CA PHE A 156 16.50 -24.66 -4.88
C PHE A 156 16.18 -23.47 -3.96
N ILE A 157 16.14 -22.25 -4.51
CA ILE A 157 15.80 -21.04 -3.75
C ILE A 157 14.33 -21.05 -3.35
N GLU A 158 13.43 -21.37 -4.29
CA GLU A 158 11.99 -21.38 -4.06
C GLU A 158 11.58 -22.45 -3.04
N SER A 159 12.17 -23.66 -3.13
CA SER A 159 11.85 -24.75 -2.21
C SER A 159 12.27 -24.46 -0.77
N THR A 160 13.29 -23.62 -0.57
CA THR A 160 13.77 -23.24 0.77
C THR A 160 12.67 -22.60 1.63
N GLY A 161 11.82 -21.74 1.04
CA GLY A 161 10.74 -21.09 1.77
C GLY A 161 9.72 -22.11 2.30
N GLU A 162 9.27 -23.01 1.43
CA GLU A 162 8.27 -24.04 1.72
C GLU A 162 8.82 -25.12 2.66
N GLU A 163 9.98 -25.68 2.35
CA GLU A 163 10.59 -26.79 3.09
C GLU A 163 11.11 -26.36 4.47
N SER A 164 11.42 -25.08 4.66
CA SER A 164 11.84 -24.56 5.97
C SER A 164 10.73 -24.56 7.02
N GLN A 165 9.47 -24.81 6.64
CA GLN A 165 8.31 -24.74 7.53
C GLN A 165 8.24 -23.39 8.28
N GLY A 166 8.59 -22.29 7.59
CA GLY A 166 8.57 -20.93 8.13
C GLY A 166 9.79 -20.53 8.97
N LYS A 167 10.79 -21.40 9.16
CA LYS A 167 12.00 -21.10 9.95
C LYS A 167 12.85 -19.98 9.37
N VAL A 168 12.78 -19.75 8.06
CA VAL A 168 13.50 -18.66 7.39
C VAL A 168 12.98 -17.30 7.88
N HIS A 169 11.66 -17.12 7.90
CA HIS A 169 11.04 -15.89 8.37
C HIS A 169 11.16 -15.69 9.89
N SER A 170 11.18 -16.78 10.67
CA SER A 170 11.38 -16.66 12.12
C SER A 170 12.79 -16.23 12.49
N ARG A 171 13.81 -16.61 11.72
CA ARG A 171 15.22 -16.21 11.96
C ARG A 171 15.48 -14.74 11.61
N ALA A 172 14.76 -14.21 10.61
CA ALA A 172 14.84 -12.79 10.25
C ALA A 172 14.32 -11.85 11.37
N ARG A 173 13.60 -12.35 12.38
CA ARG A 173 13.17 -11.57 13.56
C ARG A 173 14.22 -11.50 14.69
N VAL A 174 15.29 -12.28 14.60
CA VAL A 174 16.27 -12.50 15.70
C VAL A 174 17.63 -11.86 15.41
N LEU A 175 17.80 -11.25 14.23
CA LEU A 175 18.95 -10.41 13.86
C LEU A 175 18.56 -8.94 13.98
#